data_AF-A0A660SK65-F1
#
_entry.id   AF-A0A660SK65-F1
#
_cell.length_a   1.000
_cell.length_b   1.000
_cell.length_c   1.000
_cell.angle_alpha   90.00
_cell.angle_beta   90.00
_cell.angle_gamma   90.00
#
_symmetry.space_group_name_H-M   'P 1'
#
loop_
_entity.id
_entity.type
_entity.pdbx_description
1 polymer ?
#
loop_
_entity_poly.entity_id
_entity_poly.type
_entity_poly.pdbx_seq_one_letter_code
_entity_poly.pdbx_strand_id
1 'polypeptide(L)'
;MWVLGIALFLTGYSGPGSCGFASLKIRADARIAAIGCAGTGGFSGGASILENPAGIVRSPHQLTSTYLNYIVGIHAGFLGYVYPIRQAQGLGFGVSYLNYGNIPETTPENPTGAGNGTYSAADFLVALGYGRRVVKDLDLGGALKTIYEKIHDYSGMALAVDFGMRYGGPMRGLSLGLAMRNLGFQNKPFIEERARLPLLWEFGVNQQLLNHSLSISGDLGYALDTKFYYELGVEYLLMEIVSIRMGYRSPGRDLRTGSGMDILAGTSAGVGVVWKRLSIDYAFVPYNELGNTHRISLSISLGRETFPSQRPIDPLKEAEAYRKRGDWASAAVAYEKVISSRKGDARIYQWLGYCYYKLGRREDAIMAYEKALELDPDNERIKKSLRLLKGEQ
;
A
#
# COMPACT_ATOMS: atom_id res chain seq x y z
N MET A 1 1.05 25.30 30.94
CA MET A 1 0.06 24.77 29.98
C MET A 1 0.49 25.30 28.61
N TRP A 2 1.44 24.60 27.98
CA TRP A 2 2.06 25.01 26.71
C TRP A 2 1.33 24.30 25.58
N VAL A 3 0.40 25.00 24.94
CA VAL A 3 -0.25 24.51 23.71
C VAL A 3 0.77 24.71 22.58
N LEU A 4 1.42 23.61 22.21
CA LEU A 4 2.15 23.47 20.95
C LEU A 4 1.17 23.71 19.79
N GLY A 5 1.10 24.95 19.36
CA GLY A 5 0.47 25.33 18.10
C GLY A 5 1.27 24.72 16.96
N ILE A 6 0.76 23.63 16.40
CA ILE A 6 1.16 23.14 15.09
C ILE A 6 0.72 24.25 14.11
N ALA A 7 1.64 25.14 13.79
CA ALA A 7 1.51 26.04 12.65
C ALA A 7 1.50 25.16 11.39
N LEU A 8 0.32 24.71 10.97
CA LEU A 8 0.08 24.46 9.56
C LEU A 8 0.49 25.73 8.84
N PHE A 9 1.57 25.66 8.05
CA PHE A 9 1.79 26.65 7.01
C PHE A 9 0.53 26.66 6.15
N LEU A 10 -0.32 27.67 6.36
CA LEU A 10 -1.41 28.07 5.49
C LEU A 10 -0.78 28.51 4.17
N THR A 11 -0.40 27.55 3.34
CA THR A 11 -0.12 27.80 1.94
C THR A 11 -1.46 28.10 1.29
N GLY A 12 -1.73 29.38 1.02
CA GLY A 12 -2.96 29.80 0.36
C GLY A 12 -3.18 29.04 -0.94
N TYR A 13 -4.42 28.62 -1.18
CA TYR A 13 -4.84 28.03 -2.45
C TYR A 13 -4.51 28.99 -3.59
N SER A 14 -3.63 28.58 -4.51
CA SER A 14 -3.15 29.44 -5.59
C SER A 14 -3.95 29.31 -6.89
N GLY A 15 -5.06 28.56 -6.87
CA GLY A 15 -5.92 28.32 -8.03
C GLY A 15 -5.38 27.21 -8.96
N PRO A 16 -6.23 26.63 -9.84
CA PRO A 16 -5.82 25.57 -10.76
C PRO A 16 -4.76 26.05 -11.75
N GLY A 17 -3.73 25.24 -12.00
CA GLY A 17 -2.68 25.55 -12.99
C GLY A 17 -1.58 26.48 -12.50
N SER A 18 -1.55 26.83 -11.21
CA SER A 18 -0.53 27.71 -10.60
C SER A 18 0.79 26.99 -10.23
N CYS A 19 0.83 25.66 -10.33
CA CYS A 19 2.02 24.85 -10.11
C CYS A 19 2.53 24.26 -11.43
N GLY A 20 3.85 24.22 -11.59
CA GLY A 20 4.49 23.51 -12.71
C GLY A 20 4.55 22.00 -12.45
N PHE A 21 5.17 21.25 -13.35
CA PHE A 21 5.41 19.81 -13.20
C PHE A 21 4.13 18.98 -13.00
N ALA A 22 3.16 19.16 -13.91
CA ALA A 22 1.86 18.49 -13.84
C ALA A 22 1.96 16.96 -13.88
N SER A 23 3.04 16.42 -14.46
CA SER A 23 3.38 15.00 -14.47
C SER A 23 3.41 14.36 -13.09
N LEU A 24 3.77 15.13 -12.05
CA LEU A 24 3.83 14.68 -10.66
C LEU A 24 2.46 14.31 -10.05
N LYS A 25 1.36 14.74 -10.67
CA LYS A 25 0.00 14.40 -10.24
C LYS A 25 -0.53 13.13 -10.91
N ILE A 26 0.15 12.64 -11.94
CA ILE A 26 -0.27 11.44 -12.66
C ILE A 26 0.17 10.22 -11.86
N ARG A 27 -0.80 9.41 -11.46
CA ARG A 27 -0.59 8.18 -10.72
C ARG A 27 -0.13 7.09 -11.68
N ALA A 28 1.04 6.53 -11.40
CA ALA A 28 1.79 5.73 -12.37
C ALA A 28 1.26 4.30 -12.54
N ASP A 29 0.68 3.71 -11.51
CA ASP A 29 0.34 2.28 -11.46
C ASP A 29 -1.15 1.98 -11.77
N ALA A 30 -1.41 0.83 -12.38
CA ALA A 30 -2.77 0.45 -12.79
C ALA A 30 -3.64 0.06 -11.59
N ARG A 31 -3.10 -0.68 -10.61
CA ARG A 31 -3.88 -1.10 -9.43
C ARG A 31 -4.37 0.11 -8.64
N ILE A 32 -3.50 1.09 -8.39
CA ILE A 32 -3.86 2.31 -7.67
C ILE A 32 -4.89 3.15 -8.46
N ALA A 33 -4.71 3.26 -9.78
CA ALA A 33 -5.65 3.98 -10.64
C ALA A 33 -7.03 3.30 -10.68
N ALA A 34 -7.09 1.97 -10.63
CA ALA A 34 -8.35 1.21 -10.65
C ALA A 34 -9.23 1.45 -9.40
N ILE A 35 -8.60 1.67 -8.24
CA ILE A 35 -9.29 1.97 -6.97
C ILE A 35 -9.50 3.47 -6.75
N GLY A 36 -9.52 4.28 -7.81
CA GLY A 36 -9.80 5.71 -7.72
C GLY A 36 -8.66 6.51 -7.09
N CYS A 37 -7.46 5.94 -7.06
CA CYS A 37 -6.25 6.48 -6.43
C CYS A 37 -6.24 6.45 -4.88
N ALA A 38 -7.26 5.86 -4.25
CA ALA A 38 -7.38 5.69 -2.81
C ALA A 38 -6.46 4.58 -2.28
N GLY A 39 -5.18 4.87 -2.08
CA GLY A 39 -4.20 3.86 -1.64
C GLY A 39 -3.21 4.33 -0.58
N THR A 40 -3.33 5.55 -0.09
CA THR A 40 -2.38 6.15 0.87
C THR A 40 -2.27 5.31 2.14
N GLY A 41 -3.37 4.73 2.63
CA GLY A 41 -3.41 3.88 3.83
C GLY A 41 -3.08 2.40 3.60
N GLY A 42 -3.31 1.90 2.39
CA GLY A 42 -3.37 0.45 2.11
C GLY A 42 -2.29 -0.07 1.15
N PHE A 43 -1.82 0.78 0.24
CA PHE A 43 -1.08 0.35 -0.95
C PHE A 43 0.33 -0.17 -0.60
N SER A 44 0.76 -1.17 -1.34
CA SER A 44 2.09 -1.77 -1.28
C SER A 44 2.44 -2.30 -2.67
N GLY A 45 3.72 -2.19 -3.04
CA GLY A 45 4.25 -2.59 -4.33
C GLY A 45 5.32 -1.64 -4.86
N GLY A 46 5.78 -1.89 -6.09
CA GLY A 46 6.83 -1.13 -6.77
C GLY A 46 6.52 0.36 -6.91
N ALA A 47 5.23 0.70 -7.11
CA ALA A 47 4.78 2.08 -7.21
C ALA A 47 4.61 2.80 -5.87
N SER A 48 4.71 2.09 -4.73
CA SER A 48 4.54 2.71 -3.39
C SER A 48 5.51 3.86 -3.14
N ILE A 49 6.70 3.85 -3.77
CA ILE A 49 7.69 4.92 -3.70
C ILE A 49 7.15 6.29 -4.15
N LEU A 50 6.28 6.31 -5.17
CA LEU A 50 5.71 7.56 -5.68
C LEU A 50 4.44 7.96 -4.93
N GLU A 51 3.80 7.02 -4.25
CA GLU A 51 2.50 7.21 -3.59
C GLU A 51 2.64 7.50 -2.11
N ASN A 52 3.07 6.49 -1.34
CA ASN A 52 3.36 6.63 0.07
C ASN A 52 4.62 5.79 0.34
N PRO A 53 5.79 6.43 0.51
CA PRO A 53 7.06 5.72 0.76
C PRO A 53 7.03 4.78 1.96
N ALA A 54 6.12 4.96 2.94
CA ALA A 54 5.95 4.00 4.03
C ALA A 54 5.45 2.63 3.56
N GLY A 55 4.79 2.56 2.39
CA GLY A 55 4.36 1.32 1.75
C GLY A 55 5.53 0.40 1.35
N ILE A 56 6.73 0.94 1.16
CA ILE A 56 7.95 0.17 0.85
C ILE A 56 8.21 -0.89 1.93
N VAL A 57 7.94 -0.57 3.21
CA VAL A 57 8.18 -1.47 4.35
C VAL A 57 7.34 -2.74 4.30
N ARG A 58 6.13 -2.66 3.74
CA ARG A 58 5.18 -3.80 3.62
C ARG A 58 5.13 -4.40 2.22
N SER A 59 5.98 -3.94 1.32
CA SER A 59 6.01 -4.43 -0.05
C SER A 59 6.90 -5.68 -0.15
N PRO A 60 6.51 -6.71 -0.92
CA PRO A 60 7.39 -7.84 -1.18
C PRO A 60 8.55 -7.40 -2.07
N HIS A 61 9.57 -8.26 -2.18
CA HIS A 61 10.63 -8.08 -3.17
C HIS A 61 10.03 -8.21 -4.57
N GLN A 62 9.82 -7.07 -5.24
CA GLN A 62 9.15 -7.05 -6.53
C GLN A 62 9.72 -5.99 -7.48
N LEU A 63 9.58 -6.28 -8.77
CA LEU A 63 9.77 -5.34 -9.87
C LEU A 63 8.41 -5.11 -10.53
N THR A 64 8.03 -3.85 -10.72
CA THR A 64 6.78 -3.43 -11.34
C THR A 64 7.10 -2.57 -12.55
N SER A 65 6.49 -2.86 -13.69
CA SER A 65 6.54 -2.04 -14.89
C SER A 65 5.12 -1.67 -15.29
N THR A 66 4.87 -0.42 -15.64
CA THR A 66 3.55 0.05 -16.06
C THR A 66 3.66 0.82 -17.36
N TYR A 67 2.73 0.54 -18.26
CA TYR A 67 2.49 1.33 -19.46
C TYR A 67 1.11 2.00 -19.35
N LEU A 68 1.08 3.30 -19.59
CA LEU A 68 -0.11 4.12 -19.62
C LEU A 68 -0.28 4.69 -21.02
N ASN A 69 -1.38 4.32 -21.68
CA ASN A 69 -1.90 5.05 -22.81
C ASN A 69 -2.84 6.15 -22.30
N TYR A 70 -2.37 7.39 -22.36
CA TYR A 70 -3.07 8.55 -21.85
C TYR A 70 -3.84 9.27 -22.97
N ILE A 71 -4.50 10.37 -22.64
CA ILE A 71 -5.31 11.14 -23.58
C ILE A 71 -4.44 11.83 -24.63
N VAL A 72 -5.01 12.12 -25.81
CA VAL A 72 -4.41 12.96 -26.86
C VAL A 72 -2.99 12.50 -27.29
N GLY A 73 -2.76 11.18 -27.37
CA GLY A 73 -1.48 10.62 -27.82
C GLY A 73 -0.33 10.72 -26.81
N ILE A 74 -0.63 11.09 -25.56
CA ILE A 74 0.33 11.11 -24.48
C ILE A 74 0.56 9.65 -24.00
N HIS A 75 1.81 9.28 -23.79
CA HIS A 75 2.17 7.95 -23.31
C HIS A 75 3.07 8.07 -22.08
N ALA A 76 2.85 7.22 -21.08
CA ALA A 76 3.70 7.17 -19.90
C ALA A 76 4.21 5.76 -19.62
N GLY A 77 5.44 5.69 -19.11
CA GLY A 77 6.07 4.48 -18.61
C GLY A 77 6.45 4.64 -17.15
N PHE A 78 6.39 3.55 -16.39
CA PHE A 78 6.91 3.50 -15.03
C PHE A 78 7.63 2.18 -14.78
N LEU A 79 8.75 2.25 -14.08
CA LEU A 79 9.50 1.10 -13.58
C LEU A 79 9.79 1.31 -12.10
N GLY A 80 9.24 0.47 -11.25
CA GLY A 80 9.43 0.48 -9.80
C GLY A 80 10.09 -0.81 -9.33
N TYR A 81 11.12 -0.71 -8.49
CA TYR A 81 11.80 -1.84 -7.88
C TYR A 81 11.83 -1.65 -6.37
N VAL A 82 11.41 -2.67 -5.62
CA VAL A 82 11.45 -2.66 -4.16
C VAL A 82 12.30 -3.80 -3.66
N TYR A 83 13.34 -3.47 -2.90
CA TYR A 83 14.25 -4.41 -2.28
C TYR A 83 14.12 -4.39 -0.75
N PRO A 84 13.56 -5.44 -0.13
CA PRO A 84 13.52 -5.55 1.32
C PRO A 84 14.91 -5.92 1.87
N ILE A 85 15.47 -5.10 2.76
CA ILE A 85 16.80 -5.36 3.34
C ILE A 85 16.69 -6.22 4.61
N ARG A 86 15.74 -5.89 5.50
CA ARG A 86 15.52 -6.53 6.82
C ARG A 86 14.02 -6.56 7.14
N GLN A 87 13.61 -7.29 8.19
CA GLN A 87 12.20 -7.49 8.64
C GLN A 87 11.33 -6.23 8.81
N ALA A 88 11.95 -5.05 8.75
CA ALA A 88 11.35 -3.76 9.05
C ALA A 88 11.94 -2.64 8.17
N GLN A 89 12.67 -2.95 7.10
CA GLN A 89 13.35 -1.95 6.26
C GLN A 89 13.34 -2.34 4.79
N GLY A 90 13.15 -1.37 3.91
CA GLY A 90 13.20 -1.58 2.47
C GLY A 90 13.75 -0.36 1.73
N LEU A 91 14.32 -0.62 0.57
CA LEU A 91 14.69 0.39 -0.41
C LEU A 91 13.73 0.31 -1.59
N GLY A 92 13.37 1.47 -2.12
CA GLY A 92 12.64 1.60 -3.36
C GLY A 92 13.49 2.35 -4.39
N PHE A 93 13.34 1.97 -5.64
CA PHE A 93 13.83 2.70 -6.81
C PHE A 93 12.66 2.85 -7.78
N GLY A 94 12.46 4.03 -8.33
CA GLY A 94 11.39 4.30 -9.27
C GLY A 94 11.86 5.19 -10.42
N VAL A 95 11.48 4.87 -11.64
CA VAL A 95 11.67 5.72 -12.82
C VAL A 95 10.34 5.88 -13.50
N SER A 96 9.96 7.11 -13.82
CA SER A 96 8.79 7.39 -14.64
C SER A 96 9.19 8.26 -15.82
N TYR A 97 8.55 8.01 -16.94
CA TYR A 97 8.69 8.77 -18.18
C TYR A 97 7.31 9.14 -18.70
N LEU A 98 7.14 10.37 -19.14
CA LEU A 98 5.93 10.86 -19.79
C LEU A 98 6.32 11.54 -21.10
N ASN A 99 5.73 11.08 -22.20
CA ASN A 99 5.91 11.64 -23.53
C ASN A 99 4.60 12.30 -23.97
N TYR A 100 4.66 13.57 -24.35
CA TYR A 100 3.48 14.32 -24.79
C TYR A 100 3.14 14.09 -26.28
N GLY A 101 3.90 13.23 -26.96
CA GLY A 101 3.75 12.98 -28.39
C GLY A 101 4.38 14.08 -29.24
N ASN A 102 3.98 14.11 -30.50
CA ASN A 102 4.41 15.12 -31.46
C ASN A 102 3.29 16.14 -31.64
N ILE A 103 3.59 17.39 -31.30
CA ILE A 103 2.67 18.52 -31.39
C ILE A 103 3.04 19.32 -32.65
N PRO A 104 2.10 19.59 -33.57
CA PRO A 104 2.37 20.43 -34.74
C PRO A 104 2.68 21.86 -34.30
N GLU A 105 3.72 22.44 -34.88
CA GLU A 105 4.13 23.82 -34.57
C GLU A 105 3.20 24.82 -35.27
N THR A 106 2.54 25.69 -34.50
CA THR A 106 1.68 26.74 -35.05
C THR A 106 2.40 28.08 -34.99
N THR A 107 2.34 28.82 -36.10
CA THR A 107 2.87 30.19 -36.19
C THR A 107 1.73 31.14 -36.52
N PRO A 108 1.85 32.45 -36.21
CA PRO A 108 0.84 33.42 -36.62
C PRO A 108 0.53 33.38 -38.12
N GLU A 109 1.52 33.06 -38.94
CA GLU A 109 1.41 32.92 -40.40
C GLU A 109 0.81 31.56 -40.83
N ASN A 110 0.93 30.53 -40.00
CA ASN A 110 0.36 29.19 -40.23
C ASN A 110 -0.33 28.66 -38.96
N PRO A 111 -1.55 29.12 -38.66
CA PRO A 111 -2.26 28.78 -37.44
C PRO A 111 -2.73 27.31 -37.38
N THR A 112 -2.72 26.60 -38.52
CA THR A 112 -3.06 25.17 -38.58
C THR A 112 -1.85 24.26 -38.32
N GLY A 113 -0.63 24.81 -38.36
CA GLY A 113 0.62 24.08 -38.15
C GLY A 113 0.93 23.02 -39.22
N ALA A 114 0.19 23.03 -40.34
CA ALA A 114 0.40 22.08 -41.43
C ALA A 114 1.73 22.41 -42.16
N GLY A 115 2.73 21.53 -42.02
CA GLY A 115 4.00 21.63 -42.73
C GLY A 115 5.13 22.36 -42.01
N ASN A 116 4.91 22.87 -40.78
CA ASN A 116 5.92 23.61 -40.00
C ASN A 116 6.82 22.72 -39.12
N GLY A 117 6.75 21.39 -39.26
CA GLY A 117 7.45 20.45 -38.37
C GLY A 117 6.65 20.15 -37.09
N THR A 118 7.21 19.31 -36.24
CA THR A 118 6.61 18.94 -34.95
C THR A 118 7.63 19.09 -33.83
N TYR A 119 7.14 19.46 -32.66
CA TYR A 119 7.93 19.41 -31.44
C TYR A 119 7.36 18.42 -30.45
N SER A 120 8.18 18.00 -29.50
CA SER A 120 7.78 17.08 -28.45
C SER A 120 8.16 17.65 -27.08
N ALA A 121 7.36 17.29 -26.09
CA ALA A 121 7.68 17.50 -24.69
C ALA A 121 7.83 16.14 -24.00
N ALA A 122 8.71 16.10 -23.00
CA ALA A 122 8.99 14.88 -22.27
C ALA A 122 9.40 15.18 -20.83
N ASP A 123 8.85 14.39 -19.91
CA ASP A 123 9.15 14.46 -18.49
C ASP A 123 9.79 13.15 -18.04
N PHE A 124 10.85 13.27 -17.26
CA PHE A 124 11.59 12.18 -16.66
C PHE A 124 11.64 12.38 -15.15
N LEU A 125 11.29 11.34 -14.41
CA LEU A 125 11.33 11.33 -12.95
C LEU A 125 12.13 10.13 -12.48
N VAL A 126 13.06 10.36 -11.55
CA VAL A 126 13.79 9.32 -10.84
C VAL A 126 13.55 9.49 -9.35
N ALA A 127 13.19 8.40 -8.67
CA ALA A 127 12.87 8.34 -7.26
C ALA A 127 13.72 7.31 -6.54
N LEU A 128 14.26 7.69 -5.38
CA LEU A 128 14.94 6.81 -4.43
C LEU A 128 14.21 6.86 -3.10
N GLY A 129 13.76 5.71 -2.62
CA GLY A 129 12.93 5.60 -1.43
C GLY A 129 13.58 4.74 -0.37
N TYR A 130 13.38 5.10 0.88
CA TYR A 130 13.72 4.27 2.04
C TYR A 130 12.55 4.25 3.01
N GLY A 131 12.19 3.05 3.45
CA GLY A 131 11.15 2.82 4.44
C GLY A 131 11.70 2.06 5.64
N ARG A 132 11.22 2.41 6.84
CA ARG A 132 11.51 1.67 8.07
C ARG A 132 10.31 1.62 9.02
N ARG A 133 10.10 0.47 9.66
CA ARG A 133 9.23 0.34 10.85
C ARG A 133 9.93 0.91 12.07
N VAL A 134 9.32 1.89 12.70
CA VAL A 134 9.88 2.60 13.87
C VAL A 134 9.30 2.05 15.17
N VAL A 135 7.98 1.86 15.21
CA VAL A 135 7.25 1.29 16.35
C VAL A 135 6.42 0.12 15.85
N LYS A 136 5.95 -0.74 16.76
CA LYS A 136 4.95 -1.76 16.41
C LYS A 136 3.79 -1.08 15.68
N ASP A 137 3.46 -1.61 14.51
CA ASP A 137 2.40 -1.13 13.63
C ASP A 137 2.60 0.27 13.03
N LEU A 138 3.72 0.97 13.28
CA LEU A 138 4.05 2.27 12.66
C LEU A 138 5.24 2.17 11.70
N ASP A 139 4.95 2.35 10.41
CA ASP A 139 5.92 2.39 9.33
C ASP A 139 6.08 3.84 8.85
N LEU A 140 7.33 4.28 8.72
CA LEU A 140 7.70 5.58 8.14
C LEU A 140 8.50 5.35 6.86
N GLY A 141 8.40 6.27 5.92
CA GLY A 141 9.25 6.28 4.74
C GLY A 141 9.52 7.67 4.24
N GLY A 142 10.62 7.81 3.51
CA GLY A 142 10.96 9.01 2.76
C GLY A 142 11.39 8.64 1.34
N ALA A 143 11.15 9.53 0.39
CA ALA A 143 11.67 9.38 -0.96
C ALA A 143 12.25 10.70 -1.48
N LEU A 144 13.40 10.62 -2.14
CA LEU A 144 14.02 11.71 -2.88
C LEU A 144 13.68 11.55 -4.35
N LYS A 145 13.19 12.61 -4.98
CA LYS A 145 12.81 12.65 -6.39
C LYS A 145 13.58 13.72 -7.13
N THR A 146 14.07 13.35 -8.30
CA THR A 146 14.63 14.26 -9.28
C THR A 146 13.72 14.26 -10.49
N ILE A 147 13.26 15.44 -10.89
CA ILE A 147 12.37 15.63 -12.03
C ILE A 147 13.10 16.46 -13.07
N TYR A 148 13.05 16.02 -14.32
CA TYR A 148 13.58 16.71 -15.47
C TYR A 148 12.48 16.81 -16.52
N GLU A 149 12.16 18.02 -16.94
CA GLU A 149 11.15 18.27 -17.97
C GLU A 149 11.82 18.98 -19.13
N LYS A 150 11.49 18.58 -20.35
CA LYS A 150 11.97 19.21 -21.58
C LYS A 150 10.78 19.56 -22.45
N ILE A 151 10.69 20.82 -22.87
CA ILE A 151 9.65 21.32 -23.77
C ILE A 151 10.37 22.08 -24.88
N HIS A 152 10.39 21.53 -26.10
CA HIS A 152 11.15 22.09 -27.22
C HIS A 152 12.62 22.34 -26.84
N ASP A 153 13.05 23.60 -26.77
CA ASP A 153 14.41 24.03 -26.39
C ASP A 153 14.58 24.29 -24.89
N TYR A 154 13.47 24.37 -24.15
CA TYR A 154 13.49 24.68 -22.73
C TYR A 154 13.60 23.40 -21.90
N SER A 155 14.35 23.49 -20.81
CA SER A 155 14.49 22.38 -19.86
C SER A 155 14.44 22.88 -18.43
N GLY A 156 13.65 22.20 -17.62
CA GLY A 156 13.51 22.45 -16.19
C GLY A 156 14.02 21.25 -15.41
N MET A 157 14.61 21.51 -14.25
CA MET A 157 14.99 20.45 -13.31
C MET A 157 14.52 20.83 -11.90
N ALA A 158 13.89 19.88 -11.22
CA ALA A 158 13.41 20.04 -9.86
C ALA A 158 13.86 18.90 -8.96
N LEU A 159 14.01 19.22 -7.68
CA LEU A 159 14.29 18.27 -6.62
C LEU A 159 13.15 18.32 -5.62
N ALA A 160 12.66 17.15 -5.21
CA ALA A 160 11.57 17.01 -4.27
C ALA A 160 11.80 15.88 -3.28
N VAL A 161 11.21 16.01 -2.11
CA VAL A 161 11.18 14.98 -1.07
C VAL A 161 9.73 14.65 -0.76
N ASP A 162 9.47 13.35 -0.58
CA ASP A 162 8.20 12.83 -0.09
C ASP A 162 8.39 12.22 1.28
N PHE A 163 7.39 12.39 2.14
CA PHE A 163 7.31 11.75 3.44
C PHE A 163 6.05 10.90 3.50
N GLY A 164 6.21 9.69 4.01
CA GLY A 164 5.14 8.71 4.14
C GLY A 164 5.07 8.18 5.56
N MET A 165 3.85 8.01 6.06
CA MET A 165 3.55 7.32 7.30
C MET A 165 2.41 6.33 7.05
N ARG A 166 2.51 5.17 7.69
CA ARG A 166 1.46 4.16 7.70
C ARG A 166 1.35 3.53 9.08
N TYR A 167 0.16 3.56 9.65
CA TYR A 167 -0.14 3.01 10.97
C TYR A 167 -1.16 1.87 10.86
N GLY A 168 -0.85 0.70 11.40
CA GLY A 168 -1.80 -0.39 11.61
C GLY A 168 -2.68 -0.07 12.81
N GLY A 169 -3.99 0.05 12.59
CA GLY A 169 -4.93 0.38 13.64
C GLY A 169 -5.09 -0.75 14.67
N PRO A 170 -5.77 -0.48 15.80
CA PRO A 170 -6.04 -1.48 16.83
C PRO A 170 -7.03 -2.57 16.36
N MET A 171 -7.85 -2.26 15.34
CA MET A 171 -8.79 -3.20 14.73
C MET A 171 -8.09 -4.04 13.65
N ARG A 172 -8.42 -5.33 13.60
CA ARG A 172 -7.87 -6.24 12.57
C ARG A 172 -8.21 -5.72 11.17
N GLY A 173 -7.18 -5.58 10.33
CA GLY A 173 -7.33 -5.12 8.95
C GLY A 173 -7.44 -3.61 8.76
N LEU A 174 -7.46 -2.81 9.84
CA LEU A 174 -7.46 -1.34 9.75
C LEU A 174 -6.04 -0.80 9.52
N SER A 175 -5.89 0.12 8.59
CA SER A 175 -4.66 0.84 8.32
C SER A 175 -4.96 2.29 8.00
N LEU A 176 -4.18 3.18 8.59
CA LEU A 176 -4.19 4.62 8.36
C LEU A 176 -2.89 5.00 7.65
N GLY A 177 -2.97 5.93 6.72
CA GLY A 177 -1.82 6.45 5.99
C GLY A 177 -1.84 7.96 5.96
N LEU A 178 -0.67 8.55 5.98
CA LEU A 178 -0.46 9.97 5.73
C LEU A 178 0.72 10.09 4.77
N ALA A 179 0.55 10.88 3.72
CA ALA A 179 1.60 11.16 2.75
C ALA A 179 1.68 12.67 2.49
N MET A 180 2.90 13.18 2.48
CA MET A 180 3.22 14.51 1.99
C MET A 180 4.14 14.34 0.79
N ARG A 181 3.70 14.84 -0.37
CA ARG A 181 4.38 14.61 -1.65
C ARG A 181 4.80 15.91 -2.29
N ASN A 182 5.94 15.87 -2.98
CA ASN A 182 6.51 16.95 -3.79
C ASN A 182 6.96 18.17 -2.97
N LEU A 183 7.43 17.98 -1.73
CA LEU A 183 8.05 19.07 -0.98
C LEU A 183 9.43 19.35 -1.56
N GLY A 184 9.58 20.45 -2.28
CA GLY A 184 10.82 20.72 -2.99
C GLY A 184 10.85 22.05 -3.70
N PHE A 185 11.84 22.20 -4.57
CA PHE A 185 12.06 23.41 -5.33
C PHE A 185 12.56 23.10 -6.74
N GLN A 186 12.28 24.01 -7.66
CA GLN A 186 12.87 23.99 -8.98
C GLN A 186 14.32 24.51 -8.90
N ASN A 187 15.27 23.66 -9.28
CA ASN A 187 16.69 23.99 -9.30
C ASN A 187 17.07 24.76 -10.57
N LYS A 188 16.63 24.27 -11.74
CA LYS A 188 16.81 24.93 -13.03
C LYS A 188 15.45 25.44 -13.53
N PRO A 189 15.23 26.77 -13.64
CA PRO A 189 14.02 27.32 -14.23
C PRO A 189 13.99 27.05 -15.75
N PHE A 190 12.80 27.04 -16.33
CA PHE A 190 12.63 26.88 -17.78
C PHE A 190 13.11 28.12 -18.54
N ILE A 191 12.79 29.30 -18.01
CA ILE A 191 13.15 30.61 -18.58
C ILE A 191 13.76 31.45 -17.45
N GLU A 192 12.96 32.28 -16.77
CA GLU A 192 13.40 33.17 -15.68
C GLU A 192 12.68 32.90 -14.35
N GLU A 193 11.38 32.57 -14.40
CA GLU A 193 10.60 32.29 -13.19
C GLU A 193 10.69 30.84 -12.75
N ARG A 194 10.71 30.64 -11.43
CA ARG A 194 10.66 29.31 -10.80
C ARG A 194 9.21 28.93 -10.58
N ALA A 195 8.77 27.87 -11.23
CA ALA A 195 7.51 27.23 -10.98
C ALA A 195 7.53 26.54 -9.61
N ARG A 196 6.41 26.64 -8.87
CA ARG A 196 6.21 25.90 -7.63
C ARG A 196 5.83 24.45 -7.96
N LEU A 197 6.36 23.52 -7.17
CA LEU A 197 5.96 22.12 -7.24
C LEU A 197 4.58 21.92 -6.60
N PRO A 198 3.77 20.97 -7.11
CA PRO A 198 2.46 20.70 -6.55
C PRO A 198 2.62 19.93 -5.25
N LEU A 199 2.75 20.62 -4.12
CA LEU A 199 2.76 19.99 -2.80
C LEU A 199 1.38 19.37 -2.53
N LEU A 200 1.35 18.05 -2.28
CA LEU A 200 0.13 17.32 -1.94
C LEU A 200 0.22 16.76 -0.53
N TRP A 201 -0.91 16.84 0.16
CA TRP A 201 -1.17 16.19 1.43
C TRP A 201 -2.29 15.18 1.23
N GLU A 202 -2.06 13.93 1.60
CA GLU A 202 -3.03 12.85 1.47
C GLU A 202 -3.14 12.11 2.80
N PHE A 203 -4.38 11.88 3.24
CA PHE A 203 -4.71 11.07 4.39
C PHE A 203 -5.61 9.92 3.94
N GLY A 204 -5.17 8.69 4.18
CA GLY A 204 -5.88 7.50 3.72
C GLY A 204 -6.29 6.57 4.84
N VAL A 205 -7.48 6.00 4.71
CA VAL A 205 -7.99 4.93 5.56
C VAL A 205 -8.20 3.71 4.69
N ASN A 206 -7.71 2.56 5.12
CA ASN A 206 -7.95 1.30 4.45
C ASN A 206 -8.34 0.23 5.46
N GLN A 207 -9.46 -0.44 5.19
CA GLN A 207 -10.03 -1.51 5.99
C GLN A 207 -10.11 -2.80 5.18
N GLN A 208 -9.39 -3.82 5.63
CA GLN A 208 -9.48 -5.18 5.09
C GLN A 208 -10.53 -5.98 5.86
N LEU A 209 -11.38 -6.68 5.11
CA LEU A 209 -12.54 -7.44 5.54
C LEU A 209 -12.45 -8.86 4.94
N LEU A 210 -13.33 -9.77 5.39
CA LEU A 210 -13.50 -11.12 4.83
C LEU A 210 -12.17 -11.88 4.65
N ASN A 211 -11.37 -12.01 5.72
CA ASN A 211 -10.05 -12.68 5.67
C ASN A 211 -9.13 -12.17 4.54
N HIS A 212 -9.14 -10.85 4.28
CA HIS A 212 -8.33 -10.17 3.25
C HIS A 212 -8.84 -10.28 1.82
N SER A 213 -9.99 -10.93 1.57
CA SER A 213 -10.60 -10.96 0.23
C SER A 213 -11.28 -9.65 -0.15
N LEU A 214 -11.62 -8.77 0.79
CA LEU A 214 -12.23 -7.46 0.50
C LEU A 214 -11.43 -6.35 1.17
N SER A 215 -11.08 -5.30 0.42
CA SER A 215 -10.46 -4.09 0.94
C SER A 215 -11.29 -2.88 0.54
N ILE A 216 -11.58 -2.03 1.51
CA ILE A 216 -12.25 -0.75 1.30
C ILE A 216 -11.27 0.35 1.69
N SER A 217 -11.05 1.29 0.79
CA SER A 217 -10.11 2.40 0.95
C SER A 217 -10.80 3.73 0.69
N GLY A 218 -10.43 4.74 1.48
CA GLY A 218 -10.87 6.11 1.29
C GLY A 218 -9.75 7.08 1.64
N ASP A 219 -9.45 7.98 0.71
CA ASP A 219 -8.39 8.98 0.85
C ASP A 219 -8.99 10.39 0.76
N LEU A 220 -8.45 11.30 1.57
CA LEU A 220 -8.71 12.74 1.55
C LEU A 220 -7.43 13.44 1.15
N GLY A 221 -7.51 14.33 0.17
CA GLY A 221 -6.36 15.01 -0.40
C GLY A 221 -6.54 16.51 -0.50
N TYR A 222 -5.42 17.22 -0.34
CA TYR A 222 -5.30 18.65 -0.59
C TYR A 222 -4.00 18.92 -1.34
N ALA A 223 -4.08 19.63 -2.46
CA ALA A 223 -2.90 20.09 -3.19
C ALA A 223 -2.91 21.62 -3.28
N LEU A 224 -1.74 22.25 -3.35
CA LEU A 224 -1.62 23.72 -3.41
C LEU A 224 -2.53 24.39 -4.44
N ASP A 225 -2.69 23.75 -5.59
CA ASP A 225 -3.42 24.27 -6.75
C ASP A 225 -4.76 23.58 -7.00
N THR A 226 -5.14 22.60 -6.17
CA THR A 226 -6.36 21.82 -6.34
C THR A 226 -7.24 21.95 -5.11
N LYS A 227 -8.56 22.10 -5.29
CA LYS A 227 -9.49 22.13 -4.16
C LYS A 227 -9.40 20.81 -3.39
N PHE A 228 -9.87 20.83 -2.14
CA PHE A 228 -10.01 19.62 -1.35
C PHE A 228 -10.73 18.53 -2.14
N TYR A 229 -10.15 17.33 -2.17
CA TYR A 229 -10.70 16.18 -2.87
C TYR A 229 -10.77 14.95 -1.98
N TYR A 230 -11.69 14.06 -2.31
CA TYR A 230 -11.79 12.72 -1.76
C TYR A 230 -11.78 11.66 -2.86
N GLU A 231 -11.27 10.49 -2.49
CA GLU A 231 -11.10 9.31 -3.32
C GLU A 231 -11.63 8.10 -2.56
N LEU A 232 -12.35 7.22 -3.25
CA LEU A 232 -12.92 6.00 -2.69
C LEU A 232 -12.53 4.83 -3.58
N GLY A 233 -12.19 3.70 -2.97
CA GLY A 233 -11.76 2.50 -3.65
C GLY A 233 -12.26 1.25 -2.98
N VAL A 234 -12.62 0.25 -3.79
CA VAL A 234 -12.98 -1.08 -3.34
C VAL A 234 -12.18 -2.09 -4.17
N GLU A 235 -11.55 -3.03 -3.49
CA GLU A 235 -10.79 -4.13 -4.08
C GLU A 235 -11.33 -5.45 -3.54
N TYR A 236 -11.76 -6.34 -4.43
CA TYR A 236 -12.21 -7.69 -4.09
C TYR A 236 -11.33 -8.74 -4.75
N LEU A 237 -10.69 -9.58 -3.95
CA LEU A 237 -9.81 -10.66 -4.37
C LEU A 237 -10.56 -12.00 -4.35
N LEU A 238 -10.99 -12.42 -5.54
CA LEU A 238 -11.67 -13.68 -5.80
C LEU A 238 -10.66 -14.83 -5.92
N MET A 239 -10.81 -15.83 -5.05
CA MET A 239 -10.01 -17.07 -5.03
C MET A 239 -8.49 -16.83 -4.98
N GLU A 240 -8.04 -15.70 -4.44
CA GLU A 240 -6.62 -15.30 -4.37
C GLU A 240 -5.91 -15.15 -5.74
N ILE A 241 -6.65 -15.22 -6.85
CA ILE A 241 -6.12 -15.19 -8.21
C ILE A 241 -6.60 -13.94 -8.94
N VAL A 242 -7.89 -13.64 -8.88
CA VAL A 242 -8.49 -12.54 -9.65
C VAL A 242 -8.90 -11.44 -8.71
N SER A 243 -8.46 -10.21 -8.99
CA SER A 243 -8.85 -9.02 -8.25
C SER A 243 -9.74 -8.15 -9.13
N ILE A 244 -10.87 -7.74 -8.58
CA ILE A 244 -11.80 -6.81 -9.20
C ILE A 244 -11.76 -5.52 -8.40
N ARG A 245 -11.61 -4.39 -9.09
CA ARG A 245 -11.39 -3.09 -8.48
C ARG A 245 -12.32 -2.07 -9.09
N MET A 246 -12.88 -1.25 -8.21
CA MET A 246 -13.67 -0.09 -8.58
C MET A 246 -13.26 1.09 -7.72
N GLY A 247 -13.35 2.28 -8.30
CA GLY A 247 -13.01 3.49 -7.57
C GLY A 247 -13.74 4.72 -8.08
N TYR A 248 -13.69 5.76 -7.26
CA TYR A 248 -14.27 7.05 -7.53
C TYR A 248 -13.36 8.18 -7.01
N ARG A 249 -13.13 9.18 -7.86
CA ARG A 249 -12.31 10.36 -7.56
C ARG A 249 -13.11 11.63 -7.82
N SER A 250 -13.27 12.45 -6.80
CA SER A 250 -14.09 13.67 -6.88
C SER A 250 -13.61 14.74 -7.90
N PRO A 251 -12.30 14.98 -8.13
CA PRO A 251 -11.82 15.86 -9.20
C PRO A 251 -12.32 15.50 -10.60
N GLY A 252 -12.70 14.24 -10.84
CA GLY A 252 -13.29 13.86 -12.11
C GLY A 252 -14.61 14.57 -12.41
N ARG A 253 -15.29 15.14 -11.39
CA ARG A 253 -16.49 15.96 -11.59
C ARG A 253 -16.23 17.24 -12.40
N ASP A 254 -15.01 17.75 -12.37
CA ASP A 254 -14.63 18.96 -13.12
C ASP A 254 -14.50 18.68 -14.63
N LEU A 255 -14.50 17.40 -15.03
CA LEU A 255 -14.47 16.96 -16.43
C LEU A 255 -15.88 16.82 -17.05
N ARG A 256 -16.92 17.19 -16.32
CA ARG A 256 -18.31 17.11 -16.79
C ARG A 256 -18.61 18.21 -17.78
N THR A 257 -19.05 17.84 -18.97
CA THR A 257 -19.34 18.76 -20.08
C THR A 257 -20.84 18.93 -20.33
N GLY A 258 -21.69 18.27 -19.53
CA GLY A 258 -23.13 18.20 -19.78
C GLY A 258 -23.54 17.09 -20.75
N SER A 259 -22.64 16.14 -21.01
CA SER A 259 -22.87 14.99 -21.88
C SER A 259 -23.46 13.78 -21.12
N GLY A 260 -23.98 12.79 -21.84
CA GLY A 260 -24.50 11.55 -21.23
C GLY A 260 -23.45 10.71 -20.48
N MET A 261 -22.15 10.90 -20.76
CA MET A 261 -21.05 10.19 -20.10
C MET A 261 -20.64 10.79 -18.76
N ASP A 262 -21.19 11.95 -18.38
CA ASP A 262 -20.91 12.65 -17.12
C ASP A 262 -21.17 11.79 -15.87
N ILE A 263 -22.03 10.76 -15.96
CA ILE A 263 -22.30 9.83 -14.85
C ILE A 263 -21.07 8.98 -14.48
N LEU A 264 -20.16 8.76 -15.43
CA LEU A 264 -18.91 8.01 -15.24
C LEU A 264 -17.72 8.93 -14.88
N ALA A 265 -17.94 10.24 -14.79
CA ALA A 265 -16.88 11.20 -14.53
C ALA A 265 -16.23 10.95 -13.15
N GLY A 266 -14.93 10.64 -13.17
CA GLY A 266 -14.17 10.31 -11.96
C GLY A 266 -14.29 8.87 -11.50
N THR A 267 -15.06 8.03 -12.18
CA THR A 267 -15.08 6.57 -11.91
C THR A 267 -13.83 5.90 -12.47
N SER A 268 -13.45 4.77 -11.87
CA SER A 268 -12.40 3.90 -12.37
C SER A 268 -12.76 2.45 -12.16
N ALA A 269 -12.31 1.58 -13.06
CA ALA A 269 -12.46 0.15 -12.93
C ALA A 269 -11.17 -0.56 -13.30
N GLY A 270 -10.94 -1.73 -12.73
CA GLY A 270 -9.79 -2.54 -13.09
C GLY A 270 -9.93 -4.00 -12.69
N VAL A 271 -9.12 -4.81 -13.34
CA VAL A 271 -9.00 -6.25 -13.07
C VAL A 271 -7.52 -6.57 -12.95
N GLY A 272 -7.18 -7.37 -11.94
CA GLY A 272 -5.83 -7.90 -11.79
C GLY A 272 -5.84 -9.42 -11.72
N VAL A 273 -4.83 -10.07 -12.28
CA VAL A 273 -4.65 -11.51 -12.20
C VAL A 273 -3.29 -11.79 -11.61
N VAL A 274 -3.29 -12.52 -10.50
CA VAL A 274 -2.10 -13.00 -9.81
C VAL A 274 -1.90 -14.47 -10.19
N TRP A 275 -0.79 -14.77 -10.86
CA TRP A 275 -0.39 -16.12 -11.20
C TRP A 275 1.03 -16.42 -10.72
N LYS A 276 1.14 -17.22 -9.66
CA LYS A 276 2.41 -17.58 -8.99
C LYS A 276 3.16 -16.31 -8.53
N ARG A 277 4.18 -15.90 -9.30
CA ARG A 277 5.03 -14.73 -8.99
C ARG A 277 4.72 -13.54 -9.89
N LEU A 278 3.79 -13.67 -10.82
CA LEU A 278 3.39 -12.63 -11.76
C LEU A 278 2.07 -12.03 -11.33
N SER A 279 1.96 -10.71 -11.33
CA SER A 279 0.69 -9.97 -11.26
C SER A 279 0.56 -9.15 -12.52
N ILE A 280 -0.60 -9.23 -13.17
CA ILE A 280 -0.97 -8.39 -14.30
C ILE A 280 -2.17 -7.59 -13.86
N ASP A 281 -2.07 -6.28 -13.88
CA ASP A 281 -3.12 -5.36 -13.47
C ASP A 281 -3.50 -4.46 -14.63
N TYR A 282 -4.79 -4.42 -14.96
CA TYR A 282 -5.36 -3.56 -15.97
C TYR A 282 -6.33 -2.57 -15.33
N ALA A 283 -6.24 -1.30 -15.73
CA ALA A 283 -7.15 -0.25 -15.28
C ALA A 283 -7.68 0.57 -16.45
N PHE A 284 -8.97 0.86 -16.38
CA PHE A 284 -9.71 1.73 -17.26
C PHE A 284 -10.19 2.95 -16.49
N VAL A 285 -9.82 4.14 -16.97
CA VAL A 285 -10.25 5.41 -16.38
C VAL A 285 -10.74 6.33 -17.50
N PRO A 286 -12.05 6.61 -17.57
CA PRO A 286 -12.64 7.52 -18.54
C PRO A 286 -12.36 9.00 -18.20
N TYR A 287 -12.08 9.80 -19.23
CA TYR A 287 -11.92 11.26 -19.15
C TYR A 287 -12.95 12.00 -20.02
N ASN A 288 -14.13 11.41 -20.21
CA ASN A 288 -15.24 11.95 -21.01
C ASN A 288 -14.79 12.32 -22.43
N GLU A 289 -14.96 13.58 -22.84
CA GLU A 289 -14.66 14.07 -24.19
C GLU A 289 -13.16 14.07 -24.51
N LEU A 290 -12.27 14.04 -23.51
CA LEU A 290 -10.83 13.91 -23.72
C LEU A 290 -10.42 12.48 -24.11
N GLY A 291 -11.35 11.52 -24.03
CA GLY A 291 -11.15 10.12 -24.34
C GLY A 291 -10.97 9.25 -23.10
N ASN A 292 -10.45 8.04 -23.31
CA ASN A 292 -10.30 7.04 -22.26
C ASN A 292 -8.82 6.70 -22.06
N THR A 293 -8.45 6.41 -20.81
CA THR A 293 -7.09 6.01 -20.48
C THR A 293 -7.05 4.54 -20.10
N HIS A 294 -6.00 3.86 -20.58
CA HIS A 294 -5.78 2.45 -20.37
C HIS A 294 -4.41 2.26 -19.73
N ARG A 295 -4.36 1.58 -18.58
CA ARG A 295 -3.11 1.29 -17.87
C ARG A 295 -2.94 -0.22 -17.76
N ILE A 296 -1.74 -0.70 -18.05
CA ILE A 296 -1.35 -2.11 -17.85
C ILE A 296 -0.09 -2.11 -16.99
N SER A 297 -0.15 -2.78 -15.85
CA SER A 297 0.99 -2.99 -14.97
C SER A 297 1.33 -4.47 -14.89
N LEU A 298 2.62 -4.75 -14.99
CA LEU A 298 3.21 -6.07 -14.81
C LEU A 298 4.09 -6.03 -13.58
N SER A 299 3.78 -6.85 -12.58
CA SER A 299 4.63 -7.00 -11.39
C SER A 299 5.16 -8.41 -11.29
N ILE A 300 6.46 -8.54 -11.03
CA ILE A 300 7.15 -9.81 -10.82
C ILE A 300 7.71 -9.81 -9.41
N SER A 301 7.27 -10.76 -8.60
CA SER A 301 7.82 -11.04 -7.26
C SER A 301 9.11 -11.84 -7.39
N LEU A 302 10.24 -11.21 -7.03
CA LEU A 302 11.60 -11.73 -7.21
C LEU A 302 12.11 -12.54 -6.01
N GLY A 303 11.43 -12.43 -4.85
CA GLY A 303 11.77 -13.16 -3.63
C GLY A 303 10.94 -14.43 -3.42
N ARG A 304 11.53 -15.44 -2.76
CA ARG A 304 10.76 -16.34 -1.89
C ARG A 304 10.08 -15.45 -0.86
N GLU A 305 8.79 -15.69 -0.59
CA GLU A 305 8.05 -15.01 0.45
C GLU A 305 8.90 -14.84 1.71
N THR A 306 9.33 -13.60 1.95
CA THR A 306 9.75 -13.14 3.26
C THR A 306 8.70 -12.18 3.78
N PHE A 307 7.43 -12.48 3.50
CA PHE A 307 6.47 -12.27 4.56
C PHE A 307 6.95 -13.15 5.71
N PRO A 308 7.09 -12.63 6.93
CA PRO A 308 6.84 -13.50 8.05
C PRO A 308 5.34 -13.85 7.96
N SER A 309 4.99 -14.85 7.14
CA SER A 309 4.28 -15.95 7.77
C SER A 309 5.22 -16.30 8.92
N GLN A 310 4.79 -15.91 10.12
CA GLN A 310 5.37 -16.26 11.40
C GLN A 310 6.49 -17.27 11.15
N ARG A 311 7.80 -16.93 11.28
CA ARG A 311 8.88 -17.94 11.37
C ARG A 311 8.21 -19.08 12.11
N PRO A 312 7.91 -20.27 11.52
CA PRO A 312 6.82 -21.12 12.01
C PRO A 312 6.98 -21.13 13.50
N ILE A 313 6.15 -20.32 14.20
CA ILE A 313 6.47 -19.99 15.59
C ILE A 313 6.28 -21.35 16.14
N ASP A 314 7.39 -21.99 16.57
CA ASP A 314 7.35 -23.36 17.04
C ASP A 314 6.04 -23.45 17.81
N PRO A 315 5.04 -24.24 17.36
CA PRO A 315 3.68 -24.00 17.81
C PRO A 315 3.57 -24.10 19.34
N LEU A 316 4.59 -24.71 19.96
CA LEU A 316 4.90 -24.65 21.38
C LEU A 316 5.12 -23.23 21.95
N LYS A 317 5.97 -22.39 21.33
CA LYS A 317 6.19 -20.99 21.71
C LYS A 317 4.93 -20.13 21.58
N GLU A 318 4.09 -20.42 20.59
CA GLU A 318 2.80 -19.74 20.44
C GLU A 318 1.85 -20.14 21.58
N ALA A 319 1.74 -21.44 21.85
CA ALA A 319 0.95 -21.96 22.97
C ALA A 319 1.42 -21.41 24.32
N GLU A 320 2.73 -21.33 24.55
CA GLU A 320 3.31 -20.73 25.76
C GLU A 320 3.00 -19.24 25.89
N ALA A 321 2.99 -18.50 24.78
CA ALA A 321 2.67 -17.07 24.78
C ALA A 321 1.20 -16.82 25.15
N TYR A 322 0.26 -17.60 24.60
CA TYR A 322 -1.16 -17.55 25.00
C TYR A 322 -1.32 -17.91 26.47
N ARG A 323 -0.66 -18.99 26.91
CA ARG A 323 -0.69 -19.43 28.31
C ARG A 323 -0.18 -18.35 29.28
N LYS A 324 0.93 -17.68 28.96
CA LYS A 324 1.48 -16.58 29.79
C LYS A 324 0.56 -15.36 29.85
N ARG A 325 -0.26 -15.13 28.82
CA ARG A 325 -1.25 -14.05 28.79
C ARG A 325 -2.58 -14.42 29.47
N GLY A 326 -2.76 -15.69 29.85
CA GLY A 326 -4.00 -16.18 30.45
C GLY A 326 -5.11 -16.47 29.43
N ASP A 327 -4.81 -16.46 28.13
CA ASP A 327 -5.76 -16.88 27.10
C ASP A 327 -5.74 -18.41 26.98
N TRP A 328 -6.48 -19.07 27.87
CA TRP A 328 -6.49 -20.52 28.00
C TRP A 328 -7.11 -21.23 26.79
N ALA A 329 -8.09 -20.61 26.12
CA ALA A 329 -8.76 -21.18 24.96
C ALA A 329 -7.82 -21.25 23.75
N SER A 330 -7.16 -20.14 23.43
CA SER A 330 -6.18 -20.10 22.34
C SER A 330 -4.97 -20.97 22.64
N ALA A 331 -4.54 -21.03 23.92
CA ALA A 331 -3.45 -21.91 24.35
C ALA A 331 -3.77 -23.39 24.14
N ALA A 332 -4.97 -23.84 24.51
CA ALA A 332 -5.38 -25.24 24.35
C ALA A 332 -5.33 -25.68 22.87
N VAL A 333 -5.94 -24.90 21.98
CA VAL A 333 -5.93 -25.17 20.52
C VAL A 333 -4.51 -25.20 19.97
N ALA A 334 -3.64 -24.30 20.42
CA ALA A 334 -2.24 -24.28 20.01
C ALA A 334 -1.51 -25.55 20.49
N TYR A 335 -1.68 -25.97 21.75
CA TYR A 335 -1.08 -27.21 22.28
C TYR A 335 -1.56 -28.47 21.53
N GLU A 336 -2.85 -28.56 21.16
CA GLU A 336 -3.37 -29.67 20.34
C GLU A 336 -2.68 -29.78 18.99
N LYS A 337 -2.40 -28.65 18.34
CA LYS A 337 -1.61 -28.63 17.10
C LYS A 337 -0.20 -29.15 17.33
N VAL A 338 0.46 -28.79 18.44
CA VAL A 338 1.82 -29.28 18.75
C VAL A 338 1.83 -30.79 18.95
N ILE A 339 0.83 -31.35 19.63
CA ILE A 339 0.72 -32.79 19.91
C ILE A 339 0.80 -33.61 18.62
N SER A 340 0.20 -33.15 17.53
CA SER A 340 0.25 -33.86 16.23
C SER A 340 1.68 -34.11 15.72
N SER A 341 2.63 -33.24 16.08
CA SER A 341 4.04 -33.27 15.64
C SER A 341 5.03 -33.73 16.72
N ARG A 342 4.68 -33.65 18.01
CA ARG A 342 5.55 -33.95 19.16
C ARG A 342 4.86 -34.84 20.19
N LYS A 343 4.43 -36.03 19.75
CA LYS A 343 3.63 -36.98 20.55
C LYS A 343 4.31 -37.51 21.83
N GLY A 344 5.63 -37.33 22.00
CA GLY A 344 6.39 -37.88 23.12
C GLY A 344 6.76 -36.89 24.24
N ASP A 345 6.35 -35.61 24.17
CA ASP A 345 6.71 -34.62 25.21
C ASP A 345 5.58 -34.49 26.25
N ALA A 346 5.78 -35.11 27.41
CA ALA A 346 4.84 -35.10 28.54
C ALA A 346 4.43 -33.68 28.98
N ARG A 347 5.32 -32.68 28.82
CA ARG A 347 5.05 -31.29 29.23
C ARG A 347 3.95 -30.65 28.40
N ILE A 348 3.79 -31.06 27.14
CA ILE A 348 2.76 -30.53 26.25
C ILE A 348 1.38 -30.96 26.74
N TYR A 349 1.23 -32.24 27.07
CA TYR A 349 0.01 -32.79 27.65
C TYR A 349 -0.29 -32.22 29.04
N GLN A 350 0.74 -31.99 29.86
CA GLN A 350 0.59 -31.30 31.15
C GLN A 350 0.02 -29.87 30.98
N TRP A 351 0.57 -29.08 30.06
CA TRP A 351 0.09 -27.72 29.85
C TRP A 351 -1.28 -27.67 29.18
N LEU A 352 -1.61 -28.62 28.31
CA LEU A 352 -2.96 -28.78 27.77
C LEU A 352 -3.97 -29.08 28.89
N GLY A 353 -3.66 -30.03 29.78
CA GLY A 353 -4.49 -30.34 30.94
C GLY A 353 -4.69 -29.14 31.88
N TYR A 354 -3.66 -28.32 32.06
CA TYR A 354 -3.76 -27.08 32.82
C TYR A 354 -4.67 -26.04 32.15
N CYS A 355 -4.58 -25.90 30.82
CA CYS A 355 -5.47 -25.01 30.07
C CYS A 355 -6.93 -25.49 30.17
N TYR A 356 -7.19 -26.79 30.04
CA TYR A 356 -8.53 -27.34 30.19
C TYR A 356 -9.11 -27.18 31.58
N TYR A 357 -8.28 -27.36 32.61
CA TYR A 357 -8.68 -27.06 33.98
C TYR A 357 -9.12 -25.59 34.15
N LYS A 358 -8.34 -24.64 33.60
CA LYS A 358 -8.68 -23.20 33.65
C LYS A 358 -9.93 -22.82 32.84
N LEU A 359 -10.29 -23.63 31.85
CA LEU A 359 -11.51 -23.48 31.06
C LEU A 359 -12.73 -24.19 31.68
N GLY A 360 -12.57 -24.87 32.83
CA GLY A 360 -13.64 -25.64 33.47
C GLY A 360 -13.96 -26.98 32.79
N ARG A 361 -13.18 -27.37 31.78
CA ARG A 361 -13.29 -28.65 31.05
C ARG A 361 -12.60 -29.76 31.83
N ARG A 362 -13.23 -30.20 32.93
CA ARG A 362 -12.62 -31.12 33.92
C ARG A 362 -12.26 -32.48 33.34
N GLU A 363 -13.15 -33.09 32.54
CA GLU A 363 -12.93 -34.41 31.93
C GLU A 363 -11.75 -34.38 30.95
N ASP A 364 -11.69 -33.36 30.09
CA ASP A 364 -10.58 -33.16 29.15
C ASP A 364 -9.25 -32.90 29.86
N ALA A 365 -9.28 -32.19 31.00
CA ALA A 365 -8.10 -31.98 31.82
C ALA A 365 -7.58 -33.29 32.39
N ILE A 366 -8.46 -34.17 32.88
CA ILE A 366 -8.08 -35.50 33.39
C ILE A 366 -7.44 -36.33 32.28
N MET A 367 -8.08 -36.43 31.11
CA MET A 367 -7.53 -37.18 29.97
C MET A 367 -6.15 -36.68 29.55
N ALA A 368 -5.96 -35.36 29.48
CA ALA A 368 -4.67 -34.77 29.14
C ALA A 368 -3.59 -35.04 30.21
N TYR A 369 -3.93 -34.97 31.50
CA TYR A 369 -2.99 -35.31 32.57
C TYR A 369 -2.66 -36.79 32.65
N GLU A 370 -3.62 -37.70 32.37
CA GLU A 370 -3.36 -39.14 32.29
C GLU A 370 -2.37 -39.45 31.17
N LYS A 371 -2.57 -38.86 29.98
CA LYS A 371 -1.62 -38.97 28.87
C LYS A 371 -0.24 -38.39 29.20
N ALA A 372 -0.19 -37.30 29.95
CA ALA A 372 1.08 -36.75 30.42
C ALA A 372 1.80 -37.70 31.38
N LEU A 373 1.06 -38.41 32.25
CA LEU A 373 1.60 -39.36 33.22
C LEU A 373 2.01 -40.70 32.58
N GLU A 374 1.34 -41.13 31.49
CA GLU A 374 1.79 -42.27 30.67
C GLU A 374 3.19 -42.02 30.09
N LEU A 375 3.51 -40.76 29.74
CA LEU A 375 4.79 -40.36 29.15
C LEU A 375 5.87 -40.03 30.20
N ASP A 376 5.47 -39.61 31.40
CA ASP A 376 6.36 -39.28 32.52
C ASP A 376 5.74 -39.74 33.86
N PRO A 377 5.87 -41.04 34.21
CA PRO A 377 5.19 -41.64 35.37
C PRO A 377 5.63 -41.09 36.73
N ASP A 378 6.83 -40.53 36.82
CA ASP A 378 7.42 -40.04 38.07
C ASP A 378 7.10 -38.57 38.35
N ASN A 379 6.29 -37.93 37.49
CA ASN A 379 5.97 -36.52 37.62
C ASN A 379 4.95 -36.23 38.73
N GLU A 380 5.46 -35.95 39.93
CA GLU A 380 4.65 -35.62 41.11
C GLU A 380 3.70 -34.43 40.92
N ARG A 381 4.04 -33.47 40.05
CA ARG A 381 3.15 -32.32 39.77
C ARG A 381 1.89 -32.76 39.01
N ILE A 382 2.03 -33.69 38.06
CA ILE A 382 0.91 -34.24 37.31
C ILE A 382 0.04 -35.09 38.23
N LYS A 383 0.63 -35.98 39.04
CA LYS A 383 -0.10 -36.81 40.02
C LYS A 383 -0.95 -35.96 40.98
N LYS A 384 -0.38 -34.88 41.52
CA LYS A 384 -1.09 -33.96 42.42
C LYS A 384 -2.26 -33.26 41.71
N SER A 385 -2.04 -32.80 40.47
CA SER A 385 -3.08 -32.13 39.68
C SER A 385 -4.23 -33.08 39.33
N LEU A 386 -3.91 -34.34 39.08
CA LEU A 386 -4.85 -35.39 38.74
C LEU A 386 -5.67 -35.84 39.96
N ARG A 387 -5.06 -36.01 41.14
CA ARG A 387 -5.77 -36.24 42.42
C ARG A 387 -6.78 -35.14 42.72
N LEU A 388 -6.35 -33.88 42.60
CA LEU A 388 -7.22 -32.72 42.78
C LEU A 388 -8.43 -32.77 41.84
N LEU A 389 -8.22 -33.19 40.59
CA LEU A 389 -9.29 -33.29 39.59
C LEU A 389 -10.16 -34.54 39.73
N LYS A 390 -9.67 -35.62 40.31
CA LYS A 390 -10.47 -36.83 40.60
C LYS A 390 -11.19 -36.76 41.95
N GLY A 391 -10.83 -35.80 42.81
CA GLY A 391 -11.41 -35.67 44.14
C GLY A 391 -10.87 -36.71 45.13
N GLU A 392 -9.71 -37.28 44.85
CA GLU A 392 -9.02 -38.22 45.73
C GLU A 392 -8.16 -37.42 46.72
N GLN A 393 -8.53 -37.44 48.00
CA GLN A 393 -7.79 -36.81 49.10
C GLN A 393 -6.60 -37.66 49.54
#